data_AF-A0A831W4K9-F1
#
_entry.id   AF-A0A831W4K9-F1
#
_cell.length_a   1.000
_cell.length_b   1.000
_cell.length_c   1.000
_cell.angle_alpha   90.00
_cell.angle_beta   90.00
_cell.angle_gamma   90.00
#
_symmetry.space_group_name_H-M   'P 1'
#
loop_
_entity.id
_entity.type
_entity.pdbx_description
1 polymer ?
#
loop_
_entity_poly.entity_id
_entity_poly.type
_entity_poly.pdbx_seq_one_letter_code
_entity_poly.pdbx_strand_id
1 'polypeptide(L)'
;MFKYLFFCFTLFGAPLMVDGVVMAEGTSGPSGPPGQYRLEQVRISVLFQTPNRQVGGYEITIEGGGKATYVDDKGTRKELILRDEALVELLNEFYRIHFFELPDVYTMKKSVSLLDDGLISTLGSRQVDMSSKRLCVELADYRKCLTVVVDQPPEANAVAERIRSLFAETGSR
;
A
#
# COMPACT_ATOMS: atom_id res chain seq x y z
N MET A 1 33.81 34.94 64.18
CA MET A 1 33.96 36.32 63.68
C MET A 1 34.64 36.24 62.32
N PHE A 2 34.19 37.04 61.35
CA PHE A 2 34.52 37.06 59.90
C PHE A 2 33.94 35.92 59.03
N LYS A 3 33.49 36.13 57.79
CA LYS A 3 32.93 37.24 57.00
C LYS A 3 32.65 36.62 55.62
N TYR A 4 31.53 36.96 55.00
CA TYR A 4 31.11 36.51 53.66
C TYR A 4 32.23 36.57 52.60
N LEU A 5 32.26 35.57 51.71
CA LEU A 5 32.70 35.79 50.33
C LEU A 5 31.69 35.16 49.37
N PHE A 6 30.97 36.03 48.67
CA PHE A 6 30.19 35.79 47.48
C PHE A 6 31.14 35.34 46.36
N PHE A 7 30.87 34.22 45.69
CA PHE A 7 31.38 33.99 44.34
C PHE A 7 30.29 33.37 43.49
N CYS A 8 29.82 34.19 42.55
CA CYS A 8 28.85 33.86 41.52
C CYS A 8 29.58 33.08 40.42
N PHE A 9 29.13 31.86 40.12
CA PHE A 9 29.43 31.21 38.85
C PHE A 9 28.12 30.68 38.27
N THR A 10 27.51 31.50 37.43
CA THR A 10 26.52 31.07 36.44
C THR A 10 27.23 30.24 35.39
N LEU A 11 26.96 28.94 35.34
CA LEU A 11 27.29 28.10 34.19
C LEU A 11 26.00 27.59 33.56
N PHE A 12 25.73 28.21 32.41
CA PHE A 12 24.91 27.73 31.32
C PHE A 12 25.28 26.30 30.89
N GLY A 13 24.27 25.54 30.44
CA GLY A 13 24.42 24.36 29.57
C GLY A 13 24.01 23.06 30.26
N ALA A 14 23.03 22.29 29.78
CA ALA A 14 22.20 22.32 28.58
C ALA A 14 20.91 21.55 28.88
N PRO A 15 19.76 21.84 28.24
CA PRO A 15 18.62 20.96 28.31
C PRO A 15 18.96 19.64 27.60
N LEU A 16 18.86 18.52 28.33
CA LEU A 16 18.75 17.19 27.74
C LEU A 16 17.54 17.21 26.79
N MET A 17 17.80 17.24 25.49
CA MET A 17 16.79 16.99 24.48
C MET A 17 16.32 15.55 24.67
N VAL A 18 15.11 15.41 25.20
CA VAL A 18 14.34 14.19 25.05
C VAL A 18 14.03 14.11 23.57
N ASP A 19 14.66 13.18 22.84
CA ASP A 19 14.22 12.76 21.51
C ASP A 19 12.83 12.12 21.66
N GLY A 20 11.82 12.98 21.76
CA GLY A 20 10.45 12.58 21.57
C GLY A 20 10.28 12.27 20.09
N VAL A 21 9.99 11.01 19.77
CA VAL A 21 9.37 10.68 18.49
C VAL A 21 8.06 11.46 18.46
N VAL A 22 8.03 12.57 17.72
CA VAL A 22 6.79 13.26 17.40
C VAL A 22 6.05 12.34 16.44
N MET A 23 5.16 11.51 16.98
CA MET A 23 4.09 10.93 16.18
C MET A 23 3.25 12.10 15.71
N ALA A 24 3.49 12.59 14.51
CA ALA A 24 2.60 13.55 13.88
C ALA A 24 1.23 12.90 13.82
N GLU A 25 0.26 13.42 14.59
CA GLU A 25 -1.14 13.05 14.44
C GLU A 25 -1.50 13.38 13.00
N GLY A 26 -1.60 12.35 12.17
CA GLY A 26 -1.90 12.47 10.75
C GLY A 26 -3.28 13.08 10.57
N THR A 27 -3.36 14.41 10.57
CA THR A 27 -4.51 15.13 10.05
C THR A 27 -4.35 15.11 8.54
N SER A 28 -4.70 13.97 7.95
CA SER A 28 -4.99 13.89 6.53
C SER A 28 -6.07 14.91 6.25
N GLY A 29 -5.74 15.97 5.50
CA GLY A 29 -6.75 16.85 4.92
C GLY A 29 -7.75 16.06 4.05
N PRO A 30 -8.78 16.72 3.49
CA PRO A 30 -9.95 16.09 2.84
C PRO A 30 -9.66 15.20 1.60
N SER A 31 -8.39 14.90 1.29
CA SER A 31 -7.93 14.12 0.14
C SER A 31 -7.04 12.91 0.49
N GLY A 32 -6.75 12.64 1.76
CA GLY A 32 -5.84 11.56 2.19
C GLY A 32 -6.52 10.48 3.04
N PRO A 33 -5.86 9.33 3.26
CA PRO A 33 -6.39 8.28 4.13
C PRO A 33 -6.51 8.79 5.58
N PRO A 34 -7.57 8.40 6.32
CA PRO A 34 -7.80 8.88 7.68
C PRO A 34 -6.68 8.46 8.63
N GLY A 35 -6.28 9.36 9.54
CA GLY A 35 -5.24 9.07 10.53
C GLY A 35 -5.64 8.06 11.62
N GLN A 36 -6.95 7.88 11.86
CA GLN A 36 -7.48 6.88 12.80
C GLN A 36 -8.78 6.28 12.25
N TYR A 37 -8.91 4.96 12.33
CA TYR A 37 -10.08 4.20 11.91
C TYR A 37 -10.09 2.86 12.65
N ARG A 38 -11.27 2.24 12.74
CA ARG A 38 -11.42 0.93 13.37
C ARG A 38 -11.12 -0.18 12.38
N LEU A 39 -10.65 -1.33 12.88
CA LEU A 39 -10.28 -2.45 12.00
C LEU A 39 -11.48 -2.94 11.19
N GLU A 40 -12.69 -2.97 11.78
CA GLU A 40 -13.93 -3.34 11.10
C GLU A 40 -14.33 -2.42 9.93
N GLN A 41 -13.71 -1.24 9.83
CA GLN A 41 -13.94 -0.28 8.75
C GLN A 41 -12.97 -0.47 7.57
N VAL A 42 -12.13 -1.50 7.62
CA VAL A 42 -11.17 -1.82 6.56
C VAL A 42 -11.78 -2.79 5.57
N ARG A 43 -11.61 -2.52 4.28
CA ARG A 43 -11.87 -3.51 3.22
C ARG A 43 -10.79 -3.42 2.15
N ILE A 44 -10.21 -4.56 1.79
CA ILE A 44 -9.21 -4.67 0.72
C ILE A 44 -9.78 -5.57 -0.37
N SER A 45 -9.67 -5.17 -1.62
CA SER A 45 -10.13 -6.00 -2.75
C SER A 45 -9.12 -6.04 -3.89
N VAL A 46 -8.93 -7.23 -4.47
CA VAL A 46 -8.16 -7.44 -5.69
C VAL A 46 -9.09 -8.04 -6.73
N LEU A 47 -9.30 -7.33 -7.84
CA LEU A 47 -10.02 -7.84 -8.99
C LEU A 47 -9.04 -8.02 -10.15
N PHE A 48 -8.80 -9.27 -10.57
CA PHE A 48 -8.03 -9.56 -11.76
C PHE A 48 -8.94 -9.76 -12.97
N GLN A 49 -8.71 -8.95 -14.00
CA GLN A 49 -9.47 -8.94 -15.24
C GLN A 49 -8.56 -9.32 -16.40
N THR A 50 -9.04 -10.23 -17.24
CA THR A 50 -8.36 -10.66 -18.47
C THR A 50 -9.01 -9.98 -19.69
N PRO A 51 -8.23 -9.68 -20.75
CA PRO A 51 -8.79 -9.16 -21.99
C PRO A 51 -9.66 -10.22 -22.68
N ASN A 52 -10.69 -9.78 -23.40
CA ASN A 52 -11.58 -10.63 -24.21
C ASN A 52 -12.20 -11.86 -23.52
N ARG A 53 -12.55 -11.76 -22.22
CA ARG A 53 -13.17 -12.86 -21.46
C ARG A 53 -12.36 -14.16 -21.46
N GLN A 54 -11.03 -14.06 -21.56
CA GLN A 54 -10.18 -15.22 -21.36
C GLN A 54 -10.38 -15.77 -19.94
N VAL A 55 -10.40 -17.09 -19.81
CA VAL A 55 -10.55 -17.75 -18.52
C VAL A 55 -9.35 -17.42 -17.62
N GLY A 56 -9.60 -17.15 -16.34
CA GLY A 56 -8.58 -16.88 -15.33
C GLY A 56 -8.81 -15.62 -14.49
N GLY A 57 -9.94 -14.93 -14.67
CA GLY A 57 -10.31 -13.81 -13.80
C GLY A 57 -10.64 -14.27 -12.38
N TYR A 58 -10.37 -13.42 -11.38
CA TYR A 58 -10.72 -13.69 -10.00
C TYR A 58 -10.96 -12.40 -9.22
N GLU A 59 -11.69 -12.52 -8.11
CA GLU A 59 -11.90 -11.48 -7.11
C GLU A 59 -11.49 -11.99 -5.74
N ILE A 60 -10.71 -11.19 -5.02
CA ILE A 60 -10.39 -11.39 -3.61
C ILE A 60 -10.96 -10.21 -2.84
N THR A 61 -11.64 -10.48 -1.72
CA THR A 61 -12.07 -9.47 -0.76
C THR A 61 -11.60 -9.88 0.63
N ILE A 62 -11.00 -8.94 1.37
CA ILE A 62 -10.61 -9.07 2.77
C ILE A 62 -11.37 -8.01 3.55
N GLU A 63 -12.19 -8.43 4.51
CA GLU A 63 -12.95 -7.56 5.40
C GLU A 63 -12.20 -7.32 6.71
N GLY A 64 -12.50 -6.20 7.38
CA GLY A 64 -11.91 -5.77 8.64
C GLY A 64 -11.98 -6.77 9.79
N GLY A 65 -12.93 -7.70 9.75
CA GLY A 65 -13.03 -8.82 10.70
C GLY A 65 -12.14 -10.02 10.35
N GLY A 66 -11.16 -9.85 9.46
CA GLY A 66 -10.23 -10.90 9.02
C GLY A 66 -10.82 -11.89 8.00
N LYS A 67 -12.12 -11.83 7.70
CA LYS A 67 -12.73 -12.71 6.69
C LYS A 67 -12.19 -12.38 5.30
N ALA A 68 -11.53 -13.33 4.68
CA ALA A 68 -11.05 -13.23 3.30
C ALA A 68 -11.76 -14.23 2.40
N THR A 69 -12.24 -13.77 1.25
CA THR A 69 -12.95 -14.58 0.25
C THR A 69 -12.24 -14.45 -1.10
N TYR A 70 -12.06 -15.58 -1.78
CA TYR A 70 -11.60 -15.67 -3.17
C TYR A 70 -12.73 -16.27 -4.01
N VAL A 71 -13.02 -15.68 -5.16
CA VAL A 71 -13.97 -16.17 -6.17
C VAL A 71 -13.31 -16.13 -7.54
N ASP A 72 -13.25 -17.25 -8.25
CA ASP A 72 -12.82 -17.27 -9.65
C ASP A 72 -13.99 -17.15 -10.63
N ASP A 73 -13.67 -16.96 -11.91
CA ASP A 73 -14.63 -16.88 -13.00
C ASP A 73 -15.48 -18.16 -13.23
N LYS A 74 -15.07 -19.30 -12.67
CA LYS A 74 -15.84 -20.56 -12.67
C LYS A 74 -16.79 -20.67 -11.48
N GLY A 75 -16.78 -19.69 -10.57
CA GLY A 75 -17.57 -19.70 -9.34
C GLY A 75 -16.95 -20.50 -8.20
N THR A 76 -15.69 -20.94 -8.32
CA THR A 76 -14.97 -21.57 -7.22
C THR A 76 -14.77 -20.55 -6.10
N ARG A 77 -15.28 -20.86 -4.91
CA ARG A 77 -15.15 -20.02 -3.73
C ARG A 77 -14.19 -20.65 -2.72
N LYS A 78 -13.23 -19.87 -2.24
CA LYS A 78 -12.39 -20.21 -1.08
C LYS A 78 -12.57 -19.15 -0.02
N GLU A 79 -12.53 -19.56 1.24
CA GLU A 79 -12.57 -18.65 2.37
C GLU A 79 -11.45 -18.99 3.35
N LEU A 80 -10.91 -17.97 3.99
CA LEU A 80 -9.98 -18.10 5.11
C LEU A 80 -10.23 -16.97 6.10
N ILE A 81 -9.72 -17.14 7.32
CA ILE A 81 -9.75 -16.12 8.37
C ILE A 81 -8.32 -15.68 8.63
N LEU A 82 -8.05 -14.40 8.38
CA LEU A 82 -6.82 -13.73 8.77
C LEU A 82 -6.91 -13.32 10.24
N ARG A 83 -5.77 -13.35 10.92
CA ARG A 83 -5.63 -12.70 12.23
C ARG A 83 -5.50 -11.20 12.03
N ASP A 84 -5.89 -10.42 13.03
CA ASP A 84 -5.81 -8.97 13.01
C ASP A 84 -4.38 -8.49 12.71
N GLU A 85 -3.35 -9.16 13.24
CA GLU A 85 -1.96 -8.81 12.97
C GLU A 85 -1.60 -8.95 11.49
N ALA A 86 -2.11 -9.99 10.80
CA ALA A 86 -1.86 -10.20 9.38
C ALA A 86 -2.56 -9.14 8.51
N LEU A 87 -3.75 -8.67 8.93
CA LEU A 87 -4.43 -7.58 8.26
C LEU A 87 -3.68 -6.25 8.46
N VAL A 88 -3.17 -6.00 9.67
CA VAL A 88 -2.33 -4.82 9.96
C VAL A 88 -1.02 -4.85 9.16
N GLU A 89 -0.35 -6.00 9.05
CA GLU A 89 0.84 -6.16 8.21
C GLU A 89 0.55 -5.82 6.75
N LEU A 90 -0.58 -6.30 6.22
CA LEU A 90 -0.99 -6.01 4.85
C LEU A 90 -1.27 -4.52 4.65
N LEU A 91 -1.94 -3.86 5.61
CA LEU A 91 -2.15 -2.41 5.59
C LEU A 91 -0.83 -1.63 5.59
N ASN A 92 0.14 -2.06 6.41
CA ASN A 92 1.46 -1.44 6.47
C ASN A 92 2.21 -1.53 5.13
N GLU A 93 1.98 -2.58 4.33
CA GLU A 93 2.56 -2.64 2.99
C GLU A 93 2.00 -1.57 2.04
N PHE A 94 0.70 -1.28 2.11
CA PHE A 94 0.11 -0.19 1.31
C PHE A 94 0.73 1.15 1.67
N TYR A 95 0.91 1.43 2.97
CA TYR A 95 1.59 2.64 3.41
C TYR A 95 3.07 2.66 2.97
N ARG A 96 3.78 1.54 3.08
CA ARG A 96 5.19 1.43 2.69
C ARG A 96 5.44 1.75 1.21
N ILE A 97 4.49 1.44 0.33
CA ILE A 97 4.60 1.71 -1.11
C ILE A 97 3.98 3.05 -1.52
N HIS A 98 3.60 3.90 -0.56
CA HIS A 98 2.89 5.16 -0.80
C HIS A 98 1.62 4.96 -1.65
N PHE A 99 0.91 3.85 -1.45
CA PHE A 99 -0.21 3.44 -2.31
C PHE A 99 -1.26 4.55 -2.51
N PHE A 100 -1.55 5.29 -1.44
CA PHE A 100 -2.55 6.35 -1.42
C PHE A 100 -2.14 7.59 -2.24
N GLU A 101 -0.85 7.72 -2.56
CA GLU A 101 -0.27 8.80 -3.36
C GLU A 101 -0.09 8.40 -4.83
N LEU A 102 -0.18 7.10 -5.16
CA LEU A 102 -0.01 6.62 -6.53
C LEU A 102 -1.16 7.11 -7.44
N PRO A 103 -0.90 7.41 -8.72
CA PRO A 103 -1.95 7.60 -9.72
C PRO A 103 -2.86 6.37 -9.84
N ASP A 104 -4.14 6.58 -10.11
CA ASP A 104 -5.13 5.49 -10.15
C ASP A 104 -4.86 4.47 -11.27
N VAL A 105 -4.21 4.86 -12.36
CA VAL A 105 -3.97 3.98 -13.52
C VAL A 105 -2.62 4.25 -14.17
N TYR A 106 -1.86 3.18 -14.41
CA TYR A 106 -0.60 3.20 -15.15
C TYR A 106 -0.80 2.62 -16.56
N THR A 107 -1.23 3.45 -17.51
CA THR A 107 -1.47 3.02 -18.91
C THR A 107 -0.26 3.13 -19.83
N MET A 108 0.81 3.80 -19.37
CA MET A 108 1.97 4.15 -20.18
C MET A 108 3.22 3.50 -19.61
N LYS A 109 3.84 2.61 -20.38
CA LYS A 109 5.18 2.11 -20.09
C LYS A 109 6.20 3.03 -20.75
N LYS A 110 7.10 3.61 -19.95
CA LYS A 110 8.22 4.40 -20.44
C LYS A 110 9.50 3.57 -20.38
N SER A 111 10.33 3.66 -21.40
CA SER A 111 11.67 3.08 -21.43
C SER A 111 12.66 4.05 -22.06
N VAL A 112 13.95 3.82 -21.84
CA VAL A 112 15.02 4.58 -22.48
C VAL A 112 15.77 3.67 -23.45
N SER A 113 16.18 4.22 -24.59
CA SER A 113 17.01 3.54 -25.57
C SER A 113 18.18 4.44 -25.96
N LEU A 114 19.37 3.86 -26.08
CA LEU A 114 20.53 4.52 -26.68
C LEU A 114 20.40 4.44 -28.21
N LEU A 115 20.56 5.57 -28.88
CA LEU A 115 20.61 5.68 -30.34
C LEU A 115 22.06 5.58 -30.82
N ASP A 116 22.25 5.28 -32.11
CA ASP A 116 23.58 5.07 -32.72
C ASP A 116 24.48 6.32 -32.70
N ASP A 117 23.89 7.50 -32.58
CA ASP A 117 24.59 8.79 -32.44
C ASP A 117 24.96 9.12 -30.98
N GLY A 118 24.71 8.20 -30.05
CA GLY A 118 24.96 8.37 -28.62
C GLY A 118 23.87 9.14 -27.87
N LEU A 119 22.76 9.51 -28.51
CA LEU A 119 21.64 10.16 -27.84
C LEU A 119 20.76 9.16 -27.08
N ILE A 120 20.18 9.60 -25.97
CA ILE A 120 19.21 8.83 -25.21
C ILE A 120 17.81 9.28 -25.62
N SER A 121 17.00 8.34 -26.12
CA SER A 121 15.59 8.57 -26.43
C SER A 121 14.70 7.97 -25.36
N THR A 122 13.64 8.70 -24.98
CA THR A 122 12.56 8.17 -24.13
C THR A 122 11.43 7.67 -25.02
N LEU A 123 11.12 6.38 -24.91
CA LEU A 123 10.03 5.73 -25.62
C LEU A 123 8.85 5.58 -24.67
N GLY A 124 7.65 5.92 -25.14
CA GLY A 124 6.40 5.68 -24.42
C GLY A 124 5.52 4.71 -25.20
N SER A 125 5.14 3.59 -24.58
CA SER A 125 4.23 2.61 -25.16
C SER A 125 2.95 2.56 -24.33
N ARG A 126 1.81 2.83 -24.99
CA ARG A 126 0.49 2.68 -24.38
C ARG A 126 0.10 1.21 -24.36
N GLN A 127 -0.19 0.69 -23.18
CA GLN A 127 -0.62 -0.69 -23.01
C GLN A 127 -2.14 -0.72 -23.17
N VAL A 128 -2.63 -1.25 -24.30
CA VAL A 128 -4.06 -1.41 -24.60
C VAL A 128 -4.36 -2.91 -24.63
N ASP A 129 -5.52 -3.30 -24.10
CA ASP A 129 -6.04 -4.67 -24.18
C ASP A 129 -5.18 -5.73 -23.47
N MET A 130 -4.70 -5.40 -22.26
CA MET A 130 -3.90 -6.29 -21.42
C MET A 130 -4.64 -6.68 -20.14
N SER A 131 -4.23 -7.81 -19.54
CA SER A 131 -4.72 -8.19 -18.23
C SER A 131 -4.35 -7.14 -17.19
N SER A 132 -5.25 -6.92 -16.24
CA SER A 132 -5.10 -5.91 -15.21
C SER A 132 -5.59 -6.40 -13.86
N LYS A 133 -4.97 -5.88 -12.80
CA LYS A 133 -5.41 -6.10 -11.41
C LYS A 133 -5.87 -4.77 -10.86
N ARG A 134 -7.14 -4.65 -10.51
CA ARG A 134 -7.66 -3.52 -9.75
C ARG A 134 -7.54 -3.82 -8.27
N LEU A 135 -6.63 -3.12 -7.61
CA LEU A 135 -6.36 -3.20 -6.19
C LEU A 135 -7.05 -2.02 -5.50
N CYS A 136 -7.94 -2.26 -4.56
CA CYS A 136 -8.61 -1.21 -3.79
C CYS A 136 -8.42 -1.40 -2.29
N VAL A 137 -8.31 -0.29 -1.58
CA VAL A 137 -8.30 -0.21 -0.12
C VAL A 137 -9.35 0.82 0.31
N GLU A 138 -10.24 0.40 1.19
CA GLU A 138 -11.26 1.22 1.83
C GLU A 138 -10.94 1.31 3.32
N LEU A 139 -10.88 2.53 3.85
CA LEU A 139 -10.59 2.87 5.23
C LEU A 139 -11.68 3.84 5.70
N ALA A 140 -12.66 3.35 6.45
CA ALA A 140 -13.84 4.13 6.85
C ALA A 140 -14.57 4.75 5.64
N ASP A 141 -14.53 6.08 5.49
CA ASP A 141 -15.14 6.83 4.39
C ASP A 141 -14.20 7.07 3.20
N TYR A 142 -12.91 6.74 3.35
CA TYR A 142 -11.91 6.89 2.31
C TYR A 142 -11.76 5.62 1.46
N ARG A 143 -11.68 5.79 0.13
CA ARG A 143 -11.41 4.70 -0.81
C ARG A 143 -10.36 5.09 -1.83
N LYS A 144 -9.36 4.23 -2.00
CA LYS A 144 -8.38 4.31 -3.08
C LYS A 144 -8.41 3.04 -3.92
N CYS A 145 -8.38 3.19 -5.24
CA CYS A 145 -8.21 2.09 -6.17
C CYS A 145 -7.06 2.40 -7.14
N LEU A 146 -6.26 1.38 -7.40
CA LEU A 146 -5.17 1.40 -8.38
C LEU A 146 -5.38 0.26 -9.37
N THR A 147 -5.30 0.56 -10.66
CA THR A 147 -5.28 -0.45 -11.72
C THR A 147 -3.84 -0.71 -12.14
N VAL A 148 -3.36 -1.90 -11.81
CA VAL A 148 -2.08 -2.45 -12.22
C VAL A 148 -2.23 -3.08 -13.60
N VAL A 149 -1.49 -2.58 -14.58
CA VAL A 149 -1.48 -3.11 -15.96
C VAL A 149 -0.06 -3.56 -16.27
N VAL A 150 0.10 -4.77 -16.80
CA VAL A 150 1.44 -5.35 -17.09
C VAL A 150 2.36 -5.34 -15.87
N ASP A 151 1.81 -5.68 -14.70
CA ASP A 151 2.56 -5.74 -13.44
C ASP A 151 3.20 -4.38 -13.01
N GLN A 152 2.66 -3.25 -13.49
CA GLN A 152 3.11 -1.90 -13.12
C GLN A 152 2.07 -1.13 -12.28
N PRO A 153 2.48 -0.45 -11.19
CA PRO A 153 3.85 -0.41 -10.66
C PRO A 153 4.20 -1.74 -9.95
N PRO A 154 5.48 -2.17 -9.99
CA PRO A 154 5.88 -3.50 -9.52
C PRO A 154 5.61 -3.70 -8.03
N GLU A 155 5.69 -2.64 -7.22
CA GLU A 155 5.43 -2.68 -5.79
C GLU A 155 3.96 -2.97 -5.49
N ALA A 156 3.04 -2.32 -6.20
CA ALA A 156 1.60 -2.60 -6.06
C ALA A 156 1.24 -3.98 -6.61
N ASN A 157 1.90 -4.41 -7.69
CA ASN A 157 1.73 -5.77 -8.19
C ASN A 157 2.18 -6.81 -7.17
N ALA A 158 3.30 -6.59 -6.48
CA ALA A 158 3.79 -7.47 -5.43
C ALA A 158 2.78 -7.60 -4.28
N VAL A 159 2.14 -6.50 -3.87
CA VAL A 159 1.05 -6.54 -2.86
C VAL A 159 -0.14 -7.36 -3.36
N ALA A 160 -0.57 -7.16 -4.61
CA ALA A 160 -1.66 -7.95 -5.19
C ALA A 160 -1.33 -9.45 -5.26
N GLU A 161 -0.09 -9.82 -5.61
CA GLU A 161 0.36 -11.22 -5.62
C GLU A 161 0.45 -11.82 -4.22
N ARG A 162 0.91 -11.05 -3.21
CA ARG A 162 0.90 -11.48 -1.81
C ARG A 162 -0.52 -11.76 -1.31
N ILE A 163 -1.49 -10.89 -1.66
CA ILE A 163 -2.90 -11.13 -1.33
C ILE A 163 -3.41 -12.41 -2.00
N ARG A 164 -3.04 -12.64 -3.27
CA ARG A 164 -3.40 -13.86 -4.00
C ARG A 164 -2.81 -15.13 -3.36
N SER A 165 -1.57 -15.07 -2.88
CA SER A 165 -0.89 -16.26 -2.32
C SER A 165 -1.53 -16.77 -1.03
N LEU A 166 -2.27 -15.93 -0.29
CA LEU A 166 -3.04 -16.35 0.90
C LEU A 166 -3.98 -17.55 0.61
N PHE A 167 -4.48 -17.66 -0.62
CA PHE A 167 -5.40 -18.72 -1.06
C PHE A 167 -4.72 -19.90 -1.79
N ALA A 168 -3.41 -19.80 -2.02
CA ALA A 168 -2.61 -20.87 -2.61
C ALA A 168 -2.12 -21.85 -1.52
N GLU A 169 -1.77 -21.32 -0.34
CA GLU A 169 -1.25 -22.11 0.79
C GLU A 169 -2.31 -22.98 1.48
N THR A 170 -3.59 -22.68 1.29
CA THR A 170 -4.72 -23.42 1.89
C THR A 170 -5.09 -24.71 1.13
N GLY A 171 -4.39 -25.05 0.04
CA GLY A 171 -4.69 -26.21 -0.83
C GLY A 171 -3.81 -27.45 -0.64
N SER A 172 -2.96 -27.51 0.40
CA SER A 172 -2.16 -28.70 0.73
C SER A 172 -2.37 -29.08 2.20
N ARG A 173 -3.44 -29.83 2.47
CA ARG A 173 -3.55 -30.74 3.62
C ARG A 173 -4.64 -31.76 3.39
#